data_AF-A0A536JRZ0-F1
#
_entry.id   AF-A0A536JRZ0-F1
#
_cell.length_a   1.000
_cell.length_b   1.000
_cell.length_c   1.000
_cell.angle_alpha   90.00
_cell.angle_beta   90.00
_cell.angle_gamma   90.00
#
_symmetry.space_group_name_H-M   'P 1'
#
loop_
_entity.id
_entity.type
_entity.pdbx_description
1 polymer ?
#
loop_
_entity_poly.entity_id
_entity_poly.type
_entity_poly.pdbx_seq_one_letter_code
_entity_poly.pdbx_strand_id
1 'polypeptide(L)' 'MLVKGALVVKLPGRRVDSLVEAGEGQRFDAGKGKPMREWFVLSPASKVPWLPLAREAFDFVKEQR' A
#
# COMPACT_ATOMS: atom_id res chain seq x y z
N MET A 1 7.91 -1.06 3.50
CA MET A 1 8.31 -1.28 4.92
C MET A 1 7.44 -2.36 5.53
N LEU A 2 7.85 -3.01 6.62
CA LEU A 2 7.04 -4.01 7.35
C LEU A 2 6.57 -3.41 8.68
N VAL A 3 5.26 -3.39 8.94
CA VAL A 3 4.67 -2.84 10.17
C VAL A 3 3.72 -3.88 10.77
N LYS A 4 3.97 -4.31 12.01
CA LYS A 4 3.15 -5.32 12.72
C LYS A 4 2.90 -6.59 11.87
N GLY A 5 3.91 -7.03 11.11
CA GLY A 5 3.81 -8.21 10.23
C GLY A 5 3.11 -7.98 8.89
N ALA A 6 2.67 -6.76 8.59
CA ALA A 6 2.04 -6.42 7.31
C ALA A 6 2.97 -5.59 6.42
N LEU A 7 2.97 -5.88 5.12
CA LEU A 7 3.70 -5.09 4.14
C LEU A 7 2.99 -3.76 3.90
N VAL A 8 3.71 -2.66 4.08
CA VAL A 8 3.24 -1.30 3.81
C VAL A 8 4.03 -0.69 2.68
N VAL A 9 3.34 -0.21 1.64
CA VAL A 9 3.93 0.35 0.41
C VAL A 9 3.29 1.69 0.06
N LYS A 10 4.07 2.56 -0.61
CA LYS A 10 3.58 3.82 -1.16
C LYS A 10 3.23 3.64 -2.63
N LEU A 11 1.98 3.89 -3.01
CA LEU A 11 1.45 3.71 -4.37
C LEU A 11 0.65 4.95 -4.78
N PRO A 12 0.41 5.17 -6.09
CA PRO A 12 -0.51 6.21 -6.53
C PRO A 12 -1.85 6.10 -5.83
N GLY A 13 -2.45 7.21 -5.39
CA GLY A 13 -3.70 7.18 -4.61
C GLY A 13 -4.81 6.36 -5.26
N ARG A 14 -4.98 6.50 -6.59
CA ARG A 14 -5.92 5.70 -7.39
C ARG A 14 -5.70 4.19 -7.28
N ARG A 15 -4.43 3.76 -7.18
CA ARG A 15 -4.07 2.35 -7.05
C ARG A 15 -4.43 1.84 -5.66
N VAL A 16 -4.18 2.66 -4.64
CA VAL A 16 -4.60 2.35 -3.26
C VAL A 16 -6.11 2.18 -3.20
N ASP A 17 -6.89 3.08 -3.82
CA ASP A 17 -8.34 2.96 -3.91
C ASP A 17 -8.77 1.62 -4.52
N SER A 18 -8.25 1.26 -5.70
CA SER A 18 -8.60 -0.01 -6.35
C SER A 18 -8.25 -1.24 -5.52
N LEU A 19 -7.12 -1.25 -4.82
CA LEU A 19 -6.71 -2.39 -3.97
C LEU A 19 -7.59 -2.51 -2.73
N VAL A 20 -8.04 -1.38 -2.18
CA VAL A 20 -8.97 -1.35 -1.04
C VAL A 20 -10.36 -1.79 -1.46
N GLU A 21 -10.87 -1.32 -2.60
CA GLU A 21 -12.15 -1.76 -3.17
C GLU A 21 -12.15 -3.26 -3.50
N ALA A 22 -11.01 -3.80 -3.93
CA ALA A 22 -10.82 -5.22 -4.17
C ALA A 22 -10.66 -6.06 -2.88
N GLY A 23 -10.59 -5.44 -1.70
CA GLY A 23 -10.44 -6.14 -0.42
C GLY A 23 -9.04 -6.70 -0.17
N GLU A 24 -8.03 -6.25 -0.91
CA GLU A 24 -6.65 -6.75 -0.82
C GLU A 24 -5.89 -6.16 0.37
N GLY A 25 -6.48 -5.17 1.05
CA GLY A 25 -5.86 -4.51 2.19
C GLY A 25 -6.58 -3.23 2.56
N GLN A 26 -5.86 -2.34 3.22
CA GLN A 26 -6.40 -1.08 3.73
C GLN A 26 -5.42 0.07 3.58
N ARG A 27 -5.93 1.31 3.69
CA ARG A 27 -5.08 2.49 3.77
C ARG A 27 -4.28 2.48 5.06
N PHE A 28 -3.00 2.84 4.99
CA PHE A 28 -2.15 2.91 6.17
C PHE A 28 -2.46 4.17 7.00
N ASP A 29 -2.66 3.98 8.30
CA ASP A 29 -2.71 5.04 9.29
C ASP A 29 -1.44 5.04 10.15
N ALA A 30 -0.74 6.18 10.18
CA ALA A 30 0.50 6.34 10.94
C ALA A 30 0.28 6.61 12.45
N GLY A 31 -0.87 6.21 13.01
CA GLY A 31 -1.26 6.48 14.40
C GLY A 31 -1.79 7.90 14.62
N LYS A 32 -2.19 8.60 13.56
CA LYS A 32 -2.71 9.98 13.62
C LYS A 32 -4.22 10.08 13.38
N GLY A 33 -4.90 8.95 13.20
CA GLY A 33 -6.35 8.90 13.00
C GLY A 33 -6.83 9.39 11.64
N LYS A 34 -5.91 9.69 10.71
CA LYS A 34 -6.21 10.01 9.32
C LYS A 34 -5.35 9.14 8.40
N PRO A 35 -5.95 8.15 7.70
CA PRO A 35 -5.24 7.32 6.75
C PRO A 35 -4.59 8.14 5.63
N MET A 36 -3.37 7.78 5.26
CA MET A 36 -2.63 8.50 4.22
C MET A 36 -3.10 8.05 2.82
N ARG A 37 -3.27 9.01 1.90
CA ARG A 37 -3.88 8.76 0.59
C ARG A 37 -3.09 7.83 -0.34
N GLU A 38 -1.78 7.74 -0.13
CA GLU A 38 -0.86 7.01 -1.02
C GLU A 38 -0.22 5.81 -0.33
N TRP A 39 -0.62 5.50 0.89
CA TRP A 39 -0.03 4.41 1.65
C TRP A 39 -1.02 3.27 1.81
N PHE A 40 -0.57 2.08 1.45
CA PHE A 40 -1.37 0.86 1.44
C PHE A 40 -0.71 -0.20 2.33
N VAL A 41 -1.54 -0.89 3.11
CA VAL A 41 -1.18 -2.05 3.90
C VAL A 41 -1.76 -3.28 3.22
N LEU A 42 -0.90 -4.17 2.76
CA LEU A 42 -1.29 -5.45 2.18
C LEU A 42 -1.85 -6.37 3.28
N SER A 43 -3.04 -6.92 3.04
CA SER A 43 -3.61 -7.93 3.93
C SER A 43 -2.77 -9.21 3.89
N PRO A 44 -2.50 -9.86 5.05
CA PRO A 44 -1.88 -11.19 5.06
C PRO A 44 -2.68 -12.26 4.31
N ALA A 45 -4.00 -12.04 4.15
CA ALA A 45 -4.90 -12.92 3.40
C ALA A 45 -5.04 -12.51 1.92
N SER A 46 -4.36 -11.45 1.49
CA SER A 46 -4.39 -10.99 0.10
C SER A 46 -3.81 -12.04 -0.84
N LYS A 47 -4.42 -12.15 -2.01
CA LYS A 47 -3.89 -13.00 -3.10
C LYS A 47 -2.90 -12.24 -3.97
N VAL A 48 -2.76 -10.92 -3.77
CA VAL A 48 -1.85 -10.09 -4.55
C VAL A 48 -0.41 -10.41 -4.13
N PRO A 49 0.47 -10.78 -5.09
CA PRO A 49 1.85 -11.03 -4.78
C PRO A 49 2.54 -9.74 -4.32
N TRP A 50 3.31 -9.85 -3.24
CA TRP A 50 3.97 -8.70 -2.62
C TRP A 50 5.06 -8.07 -3.49
N LEU A 51 5.77 -8.87 -4.29
CA LEU A 51 6.93 -8.42 -5.07
C LEU A 51 6.54 -7.42 -6.18
N PRO A 52 5.50 -7.68 -7.00
CA PRO A 52 5.00 -6.68 -7.94
C PRO A 52 4.55 -5.38 -7.28
N LEU A 53 3.89 -5.44 -6.13
CA LEU A 53 3.50 -4.24 -5.37
C LEU A 53 4.72 -3.44 -4.88
N ALA A 54 5.76 -4.12 -4.40
CA ALA A 54 7.00 -3.48 -3.98
C ALA A 54 7.72 -2.81 -5.16
N ARG A 55 7.68 -3.43 -6.36
CA ARG A 55 8.24 -2.84 -7.57
C ARG A 55 7.47 -1.60 -8.02
N GLU A 56 6.14 -1.69 -8.06
CA GLU A 56 5.27 -0.56 -8.41
C GLU A 56 5.51 0.63 -7.45
N ALA A 57 5.67 0.36 -6.16
CA ALA A 57 5.99 1.37 -5.16
C ALA A 57 7.37 2.02 -5.36
N PHE A 58 8.38 1.22 -5.74
CA PHE A 58 9.71 1.74 -6.06
C PHE A 58 9.68 2.67 -7.27
N ASP A 59 9.01 2.27 -8.34
CA ASP A 59 8.88 3.07 -9.56
C ASP A 59 8.13 4.38 -9.26
N PHE A 60 7.02 4.32 -8.52
CA PHE A 60 6.24 5.51 -8.12
C PHE A 60 7.05 6.53 -7.28
N VAL A 61 7.89 6.06 -6.36
CA VAL A 61 8.74 6.95 -5.55
C VAL A 61 9.87 7.53 -6.39
N LYS A 62 10.44 6.75 -7.32
CA LYS A 62 11.46 7.22 -8.26
C LYS A 62 10.94 8.34 -9.17
N GLU A 63 9.69 8.25 -9.62
CA GLU A 63 9.05 9.25 -10.48
C GLU A 63 8.61 10.53 -9.74
N GLN A 64 8.48 10.49 -8.42
CA GLN A 64 8.14 11.65 -7.58
C GLN A 64 9.36 12.50 -7.16
N ARG A 65 10.55 12.17 -7.67
CA ARG A 65 11.80 12.83 -7.32
C ARG A 65 12.04 14.10 -8.11
#